data_AF-X0KYL0-F1
#
_entry.id   AF-X0KYL0-F1
#
_cell.length_a   1.000
_cell.length_b   1.000
_cell.length_c   1.000
_cell.angle_alpha   90.00
_cell.angle_beta   90.00
_cell.angle_gamma   90.00
#
_symmetry.space_group_name_H-M   'P 1'
#
loop_
_entity.id
_entity.type
_entity.pdbx_description
1 polymer ?
#
loop_
_entity_poly.entity_id
_entity_poly.type
_entity_poly.pdbx_seq_one_letter_code
_entity_poly.pdbx_strand_id
1 'polypeptide(L)'
;MRSQSITLVVAALFGSVTAVPCSDLGWSEDGGLFGNAHPFDPPQNAWDVVNANDCWVRWQLAGPGQTLNDAKVTKTVFEATESQVRSTIKNYFNNGGTNIQLWLPMRTRSLQYSYMLPGNLGDDHPVIDPQGSLWDTSRVMVSIILPSGKQKLEVVRLTRTGEYEQDVNVDRAQDVGITGLKGTISRDDWAYITGAELRLNMRSMLEEQKRAHRGNRVWNRQDFAYALAEKANGDCVVIDFRNFEEFVIRLPPASFR
;
A
#
# COMPACT_ATOMS: atom_id res chain seq x y z
N MET A 1 -43.66 -25.08 40.29
CA MET A 1 -43.27 -24.64 38.92
C MET A 1 -41.76 -24.38 38.99
N ARG A 2 -40.84 -25.28 38.59
CA ARG A 2 -40.45 -25.66 37.20
C ARG A 2 -40.57 -24.43 36.27
N SER A 3 -39.52 -23.88 35.67
CA SER A 3 -38.39 -24.54 34.99
C SER A 3 -37.08 -23.74 35.09
N GLN A 4 -35.96 -24.45 35.22
CA GLN A 4 -34.64 -24.00 34.78
C GLN A 4 -34.58 -23.95 33.25
N SER A 5 -33.74 -23.07 32.71
CA SER A 5 -32.93 -23.20 31.47
C SER A 5 -32.00 -21.97 31.48
N ILE A 6 -30.75 -22.01 31.93
CA ILE A 6 -29.57 -22.56 31.24
C ILE A 6 -29.70 -22.47 29.71
N THR A 7 -29.12 -21.40 29.15
CA THR A 7 -28.53 -21.37 27.81
C THR A 7 -27.20 -20.63 27.97
N LEU A 8 -26.12 -21.34 28.35
CA LEU A 8 -25.06 -21.82 27.43
C LEU A 8 -24.44 -20.64 26.68
N VAL A 9 -23.30 -20.06 27.12
CA VAL A 9 -21.94 -20.60 26.91
C VAL A 9 -21.91 -21.59 25.74
N VAL A 10 -21.88 -21.07 24.52
CA VAL A 10 -21.18 -21.67 23.37
C VAL A 10 -20.66 -20.53 22.47
N ALA A 11 -19.65 -19.79 22.96
CA ALA A 11 -18.73 -19.06 22.07
C ALA A 11 -17.36 -19.77 22.00
N ALA A 12 -17.22 -20.90 22.69
CA ALA A 12 -16.07 -21.79 22.62
C ALA A 12 -16.57 -23.13 22.13
N LEU A 13 -16.45 -23.40 20.82
CA LEU A 13 -16.34 -24.74 20.20
C LEU A 13 -16.29 -24.71 18.66
N PHE A 14 -16.43 -23.55 18.04
CA PHE A 14 -15.93 -23.31 16.68
C PHE A 14 -15.07 -22.05 16.77
N GLY A 15 -13.79 -22.16 16.40
CA GLY A 15 -12.89 -21.02 16.28
C GLY A 15 -13.34 -20.13 15.14
N SER A 16 -14.44 -19.38 15.33
CA SER A 16 -14.73 -18.22 14.54
C SER A 16 -13.72 -17.17 14.95
N VAL A 17 -12.57 -17.16 14.30
CA VAL A 17 -11.75 -15.96 14.22
C VAL A 17 -12.65 -14.92 13.56
N THR A 18 -13.34 -14.13 14.37
CA THR A 18 -14.12 -13.00 13.86
C THR A 18 -13.12 -12.05 13.27
N ALA A 19 -13.26 -11.76 11.99
CA ALA A 19 -12.35 -10.84 11.32
C ALA A 19 -12.34 -9.50 12.05
N VAL A 20 -11.16 -8.95 12.31
CA VAL A 20 -11.03 -7.65 12.99
C VAL A 20 -11.08 -6.56 11.92
N PRO A 21 -12.19 -5.83 11.74
CA PRO A 21 -12.27 -4.83 10.69
C PRO A 21 -11.38 -3.64 11.04
N CYS A 22 -10.85 -2.94 10.02
CA CYS A 22 -10.00 -1.78 10.27
C CYS A 22 -10.73 -0.61 10.96
N SER A 23 -12.07 -0.56 10.93
CA SER A 23 -12.86 0.41 11.70
C SER A 23 -12.65 0.29 13.20
N ASP A 24 -12.29 -0.91 13.67
CA ASP A 24 -12.14 -1.23 15.07
C ASP A 24 -10.73 -0.86 15.59
N LEU A 25 -9.80 -0.64 14.66
CA LEU A 25 -8.50 0.00 14.89
C LEU A 25 -8.69 1.53 14.79
N GLY A 26 -9.26 2.11 15.82
CA GLY A 26 -9.52 3.55 15.89
C GLY A 26 -8.24 4.40 15.91
N TRP A 27 -8.35 5.63 15.38
CA TRP A 27 -7.43 6.71 15.72
C TRP A 27 -7.59 7.02 17.21
N SER A 28 -6.47 7.25 17.90
CA SER A 28 -6.37 7.29 19.37
C SER A 28 -7.11 8.43 20.08
N GLU A 29 -8.20 8.97 19.54
CA GLU A 29 -8.91 10.10 20.15
C GLU A 29 -10.07 9.66 21.05
N ASP A 30 -10.79 8.58 20.74
CA ASP A 30 -11.92 8.13 21.59
C ASP A 30 -12.02 6.61 21.66
N GLY A 31 -11.54 6.05 22.78
CA GLY A 31 -11.55 4.60 23.05
C GLY A 31 -12.96 4.00 22.98
N GLY A 32 -13.16 3.10 22.03
CA GLY A 32 -14.37 2.30 21.88
C GLY A 32 -14.07 0.91 21.31
N LEU A 33 -14.59 -0.12 21.97
CA LEU A 33 -14.59 -1.56 21.67
C LEU A 33 -13.24 -2.32 21.71
N PHE A 34 -12.12 -1.73 21.28
CA PHE A 34 -10.78 -2.33 21.42
C PHE A 34 -9.88 -1.33 22.15
N GLY A 35 -9.90 -1.39 23.49
CA GLY A 35 -9.25 -0.38 24.34
C GLY A 35 -7.78 -0.17 23.99
N ASN A 36 -7.35 1.09 23.89
CA ASN A 36 -5.98 1.62 23.96
C ASN A 36 -4.85 0.88 23.21
N ALA A 37 -5.16 -0.09 22.34
CA ALA A 37 -4.14 -0.94 21.74
C ALA A 37 -3.48 -0.20 20.58
N HIS A 38 -2.21 0.14 20.76
CA HIS A 38 -1.43 0.82 19.75
C HIS A 38 -1.35 -0.07 18.48
N PRO A 39 -1.48 0.47 17.24
CA PRO A 39 -1.46 -0.33 16.01
C PRO A 39 -0.23 -1.22 15.83
N PHE A 40 0.88 -0.89 16.49
CA PHE A 40 2.10 -1.71 16.49
C PHE A 40 2.21 -2.73 17.62
N ASP A 41 1.26 -2.74 18.56
CA ASP A 41 1.22 -3.64 19.72
C ASP A 41 -0.11 -4.43 19.76
N PRO A 42 -0.35 -5.33 18.78
CA PRO A 42 -1.59 -6.10 18.70
C PRO A 42 -1.77 -6.99 19.95
N PRO A 43 -2.91 -6.92 20.65
CA PRO A 43 -3.20 -7.87 21.72
C PRO A 43 -3.40 -9.24 21.10
N GLN A 44 -2.61 -10.22 21.56
CA GLN A 44 -2.74 -11.63 21.16
C GLN A 44 -2.71 -11.88 19.63
N ASN A 45 -1.93 -11.10 18.87
CA ASN A 45 -1.88 -11.16 17.40
C ASN A 45 -3.23 -10.91 16.70
N ALA A 46 -4.06 -10.02 17.26
CA ALA A 46 -5.36 -9.69 16.70
C ALA A 46 -5.30 -9.11 15.26
N TRP A 47 -4.16 -8.57 14.84
CA TRP A 47 -3.92 -8.15 13.46
C TRP A 47 -2.44 -8.31 13.07
N ASP A 48 -2.21 -8.35 11.77
CA ASP A 48 -0.87 -8.39 11.19
C ASP A 48 -0.25 -6.98 11.14
N VAL A 49 1.06 -6.89 11.40
CA VAL A 49 1.87 -5.68 11.14
C VAL A 49 2.91 -6.04 10.09
N VAL A 50 2.88 -5.37 8.94
CA VAL A 50 3.76 -5.67 7.81
C VAL A 50 4.52 -4.43 7.36
N ASN A 51 5.79 -4.59 7.02
CA ASN A 51 6.60 -3.49 6.51
C ASN A 51 6.14 -3.10 5.10
N ALA A 52 5.86 -1.82 4.87
CA ALA A 52 5.45 -1.31 3.58
C ALA A 52 6.47 -1.66 2.47
N ASN A 53 7.78 -1.62 2.75
CA ASN A 53 8.82 -1.95 1.76
C ASN A 53 8.73 -3.40 1.24
N ASP A 54 8.06 -4.27 2.00
CA ASP A 54 7.85 -5.68 1.70
C ASP A 54 6.53 -5.95 0.98
N CYS A 55 5.83 -4.91 0.53
CA CYS A 55 4.59 -5.02 -0.24
C CYS A 55 4.79 -4.70 -1.73
N TRP A 56 4.02 -5.36 -2.59
CA TRP A 56 3.74 -4.87 -3.94
C TRP A 56 2.39 -4.16 -3.97
N VAL A 57 2.28 -3.11 -4.76
CA VAL A 57 1.06 -2.29 -4.85
C VAL A 57 0.68 -2.00 -6.29
N ARG A 58 -0.62 -1.84 -6.49
CA ARG A 58 -1.20 -1.37 -7.75
C ARG A 58 -2.38 -0.46 -7.46
N TRP A 59 -2.36 0.72 -8.06
CA TRP A 59 -3.45 1.68 -8.04
C TRP A 59 -4.38 1.46 -9.23
N GLN A 60 -5.69 1.36 -8.97
CA GLN A 60 -6.70 1.13 -9.99
C GLN A 60 -7.82 2.16 -9.85
N LEU A 61 -8.09 2.87 -10.94
CA LEU A 61 -9.21 3.79 -11.01
C LEU A 61 -10.50 3.00 -11.22
N ALA A 62 -11.50 3.22 -10.38
CA ALA A 62 -12.85 2.74 -10.63
C ALA A 62 -13.41 3.47 -11.87
N GLY A 63 -13.76 2.70 -12.90
CA GLY A 63 -14.32 3.20 -14.14
C GLY A 63 -15.71 3.83 -13.97
N PRO A 64 -16.26 4.45 -15.03
CA PRO A 64 -17.63 4.95 -15.01
C PRO A 64 -18.63 3.84 -14.60
N GLY A 65 -19.45 4.11 -13.59
CA GLY A 65 -20.43 3.15 -13.06
C GLY A 65 -19.87 2.05 -12.15
N GLN A 66 -18.57 2.02 -11.90
CA GLN A 66 -17.93 1.08 -10.98
C GLN A 66 -17.79 1.68 -9.59
N THR A 67 -17.93 0.83 -8.57
CA THR A 67 -17.55 1.13 -7.19
C THR A 67 -16.04 0.88 -6.99
N LEU A 68 -15.50 1.34 -5.86
CA LEU A 68 -14.11 1.03 -5.48
C LEU A 68 -13.89 -0.48 -5.27
N ASN A 69 -14.92 -1.22 -4.83
CA ASN A 69 -14.83 -2.67 -4.68
C ASN A 69 -14.66 -3.39 -6.02
N ASP A 70 -15.26 -2.88 -7.10
CA ASP A 70 -15.10 -3.43 -8.45
C ASP A 70 -13.68 -3.23 -9.00
N ALA A 71 -12.95 -2.24 -8.48
CA ALA A 71 -11.56 -1.96 -8.82
C ALA A 71 -10.54 -2.75 -7.97
N LYS A 72 -10.97 -3.67 -7.10
CA LYS A 72 -10.07 -4.56 -6.36
C LYS A 72 -9.47 -5.61 -7.29
N VAL A 73 -8.14 -5.80 -7.23
CA VAL A 73 -7.50 -6.94 -7.90
C VAL A 73 -7.68 -8.19 -7.07
N THR A 74 -8.37 -9.18 -7.63
CA THR A 74 -8.63 -10.45 -6.93
C THR A 74 -7.94 -11.66 -7.55
N LYS A 75 -7.20 -11.47 -8.66
CA LYS A 75 -6.50 -12.57 -9.32
C LYS A 75 -5.40 -13.14 -8.43
N THR A 76 -5.18 -14.45 -8.55
CA THR A 76 -4.19 -15.19 -7.77
C THR A 76 -3.02 -15.70 -8.60
N VAL A 77 -3.17 -15.71 -9.93
CA VAL A 77 -2.18 -16.25 -10.87
C VAL A 77 -1.57 -15.11 -11.68
N PHE A 78 -0.24 -15.10 -11.72
CA PHE A 78 0.58 -14.11 -12.41
C PHE A 78 1.50 -14.81 -13.41
N GLU A 79 1.41 -14.42 -14.67
CA GLU A 79 2.10 -15.09 -15.78
C GLU A 79 2.83 -14.07 -16.66
N ALA A 80 3.31 -12.97 -16.06
CA ALA A 80 3.99 -11.95 -16.83
C ALA A 80 5.22 -12.54 -17.53
N THR A 81 5.38 -12.20 -18.80
CA THR A 81 6.59 -12.46 -19.58
C THR A 81 7.30 -11.15 -19.87
N GLU A 82 8.60 -11.20 -20.16
CA GLU A 82 9.37 -9.99 -20.47
C GLU A 82 8.74 -9.18 -21.62
N SER A 83 8.29 -9.88 -22.67
CA SER A 83 7.63 -9.28 -23.83
C SER A 83 6.34 -8.54 -23.44
N GLN A 84 5.49 -9.15 -22.62
CA GLN A 84 4.24 -8.52 -22.15
C GLN A 84 4.52 -7.30 -21.26
N VAL A 85 5.52 -7.37 -20.38
CA VAL A 85 5.91 -6.25 -19.52
C VAL A 85 6.41 -5.09 -20.38
N ARG A 86 7.32 -5.36 -21.33
CA ARG A 86 7.83 -4.34 -22.25
C ARG A 86 6.72 -3.73 -23.11
N SER A 87 5.86 -4.56 -23.69
CA SER A 87 4.72 -4.11 -24.49
C SER A 87 3.80 -3.21 -23.68
N THR A 88 3.52 -3.57 -22.42
CA THR A 88 2.66 -2.78 -21.54
C THR A 88 3.28 -1.42 -21.21
N ILE A 89 4.58 -1.37 -20.91
CA ILE A 89 5.30 -0.11 -20.65
C ILE A 89 5.29 0.79 -21.89
N LYS A 90 5.51 0.22 -23.08
CA LYS A 90 5.48 0.98 -24.34
C LYS A 90 4.07 1.45 -24.74
N ASN A 91 3.03 0.70 -24.34
CA ASN A 91 1.63 1.01 -24.63
C ASN A 91 0.90 1.53 -23.38
N TYR A 92 1.38 2.62 -22.78
CA TYR A 92 0.87 3.10 -21.49
C TYR A 92 -0.67 3.31 -21.46
N PHE A 93 -1.25 3.81 -22.55
CA PHE A 93 -2.70 4.05 -22.69
C PHE A 93 -3.53 2.78 -22.90
N ASN A 94 -2.91 1.60 -22.94
CA ASN A 94 -3.56 0.32 -23.20
C ASN A 94 -4.41 0.33 -24.48
N ASN A 95 -3.88 0.93 -25.55
CA ASN A 95 -4.52 0.91 -26.85
C ASN A 95 -4.71 -0.55 -27.28
N GLY A 96 -5.96 -0.99 -27.46
CA GLY A 96 -6.31 -2.38 -27.79
C GLY A 96 -6.65 -3.27 -26.59
N GLY A 97 -6.52 -2.79 -25.35
CA GLY A 97 -7.02 -3.49 -24.16
C GLY A 97 -6.24 -4.75 -23.75
N THR A 98 -5.01 -4.93 -24.24
CA THR A 98 -4.22 -6.17 -24.07
C THR A 98 -3.15 -6.10 -22.98
N ASN A 99 -2.96 -4.94 -22.35
CA ASN A 99 -1.92 -4.75 -21.34
C ASN A 99 -2.13 -5.64 -20.12
N ILE A 100 -1.02 -6.18 -19.61
CA ILE A 100 -1.03 -6.89 -18.33
C ILE A 100 -1.02 -5.89 -17.17
N GLN A 101 -1.33 -6.38 -15.97
CA GLN A 101 -1.17 -5.60 -14.76
C GLN A 101 0.31 -5.55 -14.35
N LEU A 102 0.85 -4.34 -14.28
CA LEU A 102 2.16 -4.05 -13.70
C LEU A 102 2.05 -3.62 -12.23
N TRP A 103 3.13 -3.80 -11.49
CA TRP A 103 3.20 -3.66 -10.05
C TRP A 103 4.36 -2.75 -9.67
N LEU A 104 4.20 -2.06 -8.55
CA LEU A 104 5.19 -1.14 -8.00
C LEU A 104 5.53 -1.60 -6.58
N PRO A 105 6.79 -1.50 -6.12
CA PRO A 105 7.09 -1.70 -4.72
C PRO A 105 6.44 -0.55 -3.95
N MET A 106 5.86 -0.81 -2.78
CA MET A 106 5.36 0.29 -1.96
C MET A 106 6.57 1.03 -1.38
N ARG A 107 6.94 2.14 -2.02
CA ARG A 107 8.09 3.01 -1.71
C ARG A 107 7.76 4.47 -2.01
N THR A 108 8.57 5.39 -1.53
CA THR A 108 8.42 6.84 -1.76
C THR A 108 8.12 7.18 -3.21
N ARG A 109 8.95 6.71 -4.16
CA ARG A 109 8.77 7.01 -5.59
C ARG A 109 7.43 6.53 -6.13
N SER A 110 6.98 5.35 -5.73
CA SER A 110 5.67 4.81 -6.13
C SER A 110 4.50 5.62 -5.56
N LEU A 111 4.66 6.15 -4.34
CA LEU A 111 3.68 7.02 -3.68
C LEU A 111 3.63 8.42 -4.31
N GLN A 112 4.79 8.97 -4.72
CA GLN A 112 4.86 10.20 -5.50
C GLN A 112 4.22 10.02 -6.88
N TYR A 113 4.54 8.91 -7.56
CA TYR A 113 3.98 8.54 -8.86
C TYR A 113 2.45 8.41 -8.83
N SER A 114 1.87 8.00 -7.70
CA SER A 114 0.43 7.76 -7.55
C SER A 114 -0.36 8.89 -6.88
N TYR A 115 0.23 10.09 -6.70
CA TYR A 115 -0.38 11.22 -5.98
C TYR A 115 -0.68 10.99 -4.48
N MET A 116 -0.19 9.89 -3.89
CA MET A 116 -0.29 9.65 -2.45
C MET A 116 0.66 10.59 -1.68
N LEU A 117 1.82 10.86 -2.28
CA LEU A 117 2.74 11.92 -1.90
C LEU A 117 2.85 12.96 -3.02
N PRO A 118 3.24 14.21 -2.71
CA PRO A 118 3.60 15.19 -3.73
C PRO A 118 4.74 14.70 -4.63
N GLY A 119 4.65 14.96 -5.94
CA GLY A 119 5.71 14.63 -6.90
C GLY A 119 7.06 15.32 -6.60
N ASN A 120 7.03 16.46 -5.92
CA ASN A 120 8.20 17.15 -5.38
C ASN A 120 8.09 17.22 -3.85
N LEU A 121 9.02 16.55 -3.15
CA LEU A 121 9.10 16.53 -1.68
C LEU A 121 10.16 17.50 -1.12
N GLY A 122 10.89 18.22 -1.97
CA GLY A 122 12.00 19.09 -1.61
C GLY A 122 13.34 18.62 -2.19
N ASP A 123 14.41 19.34 -1.88
CA ASP A 123 15.72 19.20 -2.51
C ASP A 123 16.42 17.85 -2.25
N ASP A 124 16.04 17.16 -1.17
CA ASP A 124 16.58 15.84 -0.81
C ASP A 124 16.02 14.69 -1.65
N HIS A 125 14.98 14.95 -2.44
CA HIS A 125 14.18 13.92 -3.09
C HIS A 125 14.09 14.13 -4.61
N PRO A 126 14.27 13.08 -5.43
CA PRO A 126 14.01 13.17 -6.86
C PRO A 126 12.58 13.64 -7.13
N VAL A 127 12.45 14.54 -8.11
CA VAL A 127 11.14 14.96 -8.61
C VAL A 127 10.58 13.84 -9.49
N ILE A 128 9.39 13.38 -9.15
CA ILE A 128 8.63 12.42 -9.95
C ILE A 128 7.42 13.13 -10.54
N ASP A 129 7.26 13.01 -11.86
CA ASP A 129 6.04 13.43 -12.56
C ASP A 129 4.94 12.39 -12.30
N PRO A 130 3.88 12.74 -11.53
CA PRO A 130 2.87 11.77 -11.14
C PRO A 130 2.01 11.33 -12.32
N GLN A 131 1.45 10.13 -12.19
CA GLN A 131 0.54 9.60 -13.20
C GLN A 131 -0.78 10.36 -13.19
N GLY A 132 -0.97 11.21 -14.22
CA GLY A 132 -2.14 12.08 -14.34
C GLY A 132 -3.47 11.37 -14.10
N SER A 133 -3.68 10.15 -14.60
CA SER A 133 -4.93 9.40 -14.43
C SER A 133 -5.26 9.00 -12.99
N LEU A 134 -4.33 9.15 -12.04
CA LEU A 134 -4.50 8.81 -10.61
C LEU A 134 -4.74 10.05 -9.72
N TRP A 135 -4.92 11.24 -10.31
CA TRP A 135 -5.06 12.50 -9.56
C TRP A 135 -6.26 12.51 -8.60
N ASP A 136 -7.38 11.93 -9.03
CA ASP A 136 -8.60 11.81 -8.25
C ASP A 136 -8.53 10.57 -7.36
N THR A 137 -7.84 10.72 -6.24
CA THR A 137 -7.61 9.62 -5.29
C THR A 137 -8.88 9.08 -4.65
N SER A 138 -10.02 9.80 -4.72
CA SER A 138 -11.31 9.31 -4.22
C SER A 138 -11.88 8.15 -5.04
N ARG A 139 -11.41 8.01 -6.29
CA ARG A 139 -11.81 6.97 -7.24
C ARG A 139 -10.78 5.86 -7.38
N VAL A 140 -9.73 5.88 -6.58
CA VAL A 140 -8.62 4.93 -6.68
C VAL A 140 -8.75 3.87 -5.60
N MET A 141 -8.73 2.61 -6.00
CA MET A 141 -8.50 1.46 -5.13
C MET A 141 -7.02 1.08 -5.18
N VAL A 142 -6.41 0.82 -4.03
CA VAL A 142 -5.03 0.34 -3.93
C VAL A 142 -5.09 -1.14 -3.55
N SER A 143 -4.68 -2.01 -4.47
CA SER A 143 -4.52 -3.43 -4.18
C SER A 143 -3.08 -3.69 -3.75
N ILE A 144 -2.92 -4.35 -2.60
CA ILE A 144 -1.65 -4.61 -1.93
C ILE A 144 -1.43 -6.12 -1.88
N ILE A 145 -0.32 -6.59 -2.44
CA ILE A 145 0.19 -7.94 -2.19
C ILE A 145 1.09 -7.85 -0.96
N LEU A 146 0.67 -8.52 0.11
CA LEU A 146 1.37 -8.57 1.39
C LEU A 146 2.69 -9.35 1.29
N PRO A 147 3.60 -9.22 2.28
CA PRO A 147 4.88 -9.93 2.26
C PRO A 147 4.75 -11.45 2.07
N SER A 148 3.70 -12.04 2.67
CA SER A 148 3.37 -13.46 2.53
C SER A 148 3.11 -13.87 1.07
N GLY A 149 2.58 -12.97 0.25
CA GLY A 149 2.39 -13.14 -1.20
C GLY A 149 3.63 -12.77 -1.99
N LYS A 150 4.31 -11.68 -1.63
CA LYS A 150 5.53 -11.21 -2.31
C LYS A 150 6.60 -12.30 -2.40
N GLN A 151 6.82 -13.06 -1.33
CA GLN A 151 7.79 -14.16 -1.30
C GLN A 151 7.44 -15.33 -2.25
N LYS A 152 6.18 -15.44 -2.69
CA LYS A 152 5.71 -16.47 -3.64
C LYS A 152 5.81 -16.01 -5.10
N LEU A 153 6.23 -14.78 -5.34
CA LEU A 153 6.25 -14.14 -6.66
C LEU A 153 7.67 -13.82 -7.10
N GLU A 154 7.93 -14.11 -8.37
CA GLU A 154 9.15 -13.73 -9.07
C GLU A 154 8.94 -12.40 -9.80
N VAL A 155 9.95 -11.54 -9.72
CA VAL A 155 10.00 -10.28 -10.47
C VAL A 155 10.47 -10.56 -11.89
N VAL A 156 9.68 -10.17 -12.89
CA VAL A 156 10.04 -10.29 -14.29
C VAL A 156 10.90 -9.09 -14.68
N ARG A 157 12.21 -9.30 -14.75
CA ARG A 157 13.19 -8.27 -15.14
C ARG A 157 13.19 -8.09 -16.65
N LEU A 158 13.30 -6.83 -17.09
CA LEU A 158 13.45 -6.48 -18.50
C LEU A 158 14.93 -6.46 -18.88
N THR A 159 15.27 -7.13 -19.96
CA THR A 159 16.61 -7.17 -20.55
C THR A 159 16.77 -5.97 -21.46
N ARG A 160 17.74 -5.09 -21.22
CA ARG A 160 17.97 -3.94 -22.12
C ARG A 160 18.27 -4.43 -23.54
N THR A 161 17.69 -3.77 -24.54
CA THR A 161 17.96 -4.10 -25.94
C THR A 161 19.21 -3.38 -26.45
N GLY A 162 19.64 -2.31 -25.76
CA GLY A 162 20.77 -1.47 -26.17
C GLY A 162 20.37 -0.39 -27.16
N GLU A 163 19.09 -0.31 -27.53
CA GLU A 163 18.53 0.71 -28.41
C GLU A 163 17.81 1.78 -27.58
N TYR A 164 18.34 3.00 -27.56
CA TYR A 164 17.83 4.10 -26.72
C TYR A 164 16.32 4.34 -26.89
N GLU A 165 15.83 4.38 -28.13
CA GLU A 165 14.40 4.61 -28.42
C GLU A 165 13.50 3.50 -27.86
N GLN A 166 14.03 2.29 -27.74
CA GLN A 166 13.29 1.14 -27.20
C GLN A 166 13.35 1.06 -25.68
N ASP A 167 14.44 1.55 -25.08
CA ASP A 167 14.72 1.40 -23.65
C ASP A 167 14.35 2.65 -22.83
N VAL A 168 14.18 3.84 -23.43
CA VAL A 168 13.85 5.07 -22.67
C VAL A 168 12.60 4.95 -21.79
N ASN A 169 11.53 4.35 -22.31
CA ASN A 169 10.30 4.11 -21.55
C ASN A 169 10.50 3.02 -20.49
N VAL A 170 11.36 2.04 -20.77
CA VAL A 170 11.73 0.98 -19.83
C VAL A 170 12.54 1.56 -18.68
N ASP A 171 13.51 2.42 -18.95
CA ASP A 171 14.32 3.10 -17.94
C ASP A 171 13.45 3.98 -17.03
N ARG A 172 12.53 4.77 -17.59
CA ARG A 172 11.58 5.58 -16.80
C ARG A 172 10.68 4.71 -15.92
N ALA A 173 10.18 3.58 -16.46
CA ALA A 173 9.35 2.65 -15.70
C ALA A 173 10.14 1.95 -14.58
N GLN A 174 11.38 1.56 -14.85
CA GLN A 174 12.27 0.94 -13.86
C GLN A 174 12.70 1.92 -12.76
N ASP A 175 12.83 3.21 -13.05
CA ASP A 175 13.20 4.24 -12.07
C ASP A 175 12.20 4.36 -10.91
N VAL A 176 10.90 4.18 -11.19
CA VAL A 176 9.85 4.11 -10.15
C VAL A 176 9.59 2.68 -9.65
N GLY A 177 10.23 1.67 -10.24
CA GLY A 177 10.12 0.27 -9.85
C GLY A 177 8.97 -0.51 -10.50
N ILE A 178 8.41 -0.04 -11.61
CA ILE A 178 7.34 -0.75 -12.33
C ILE A 178 7.87 -2.09 -12.84
N THR A 179 7.16 -3.17 -12.52
CA THR A 179 7.55 -4.53 -12.91
C THR A 179 6.36 -5.43 -13.23
N GLY A 180 6.62 -6.55 -13.90
CA GLY A 180 5.70 -7.68 -13.99
C GLY A 180 6.00 -8.72 -12.91
N LEU A 181 4.98 -9.46 -12.51
CA LEU A 181 5.11 -10.54 -11.52
C LEU A 181 4.77 -11.88 -12.18
N LYS A 182 5.42 -12.94 -11.71
CA LYS A 182 5.15 -14.33 -12.11
C LYS A 182 5.03 -15.22 -10.86
N GLY A 183 4.08 -16.13 -10.85
CA GLY A 183 3.84 -17.05 -9.74
C GLY A 183 2.38 -17.12 -9.31
N THR A 184 2.11 -17.69 -8.15
CA THR A 184 0.76 -17.87 -7.62
C THR A 184 0.71 -17.50 -6.15
N ILE A 185 -0.31 -16.72 -5.78
CA ILE A 185 -0.61 -16.33 -4.40
C ILE A 185 -2.01 -16.81 -4.02
N SER A 186 -2.33 -16.80 -2.74
CA SER A 186 -3.67 -17.06 -2.21
C SER A 186 -4.47 -15.76 -2.04
N ARG A 187 -5.78 -15.89 -1.79
CA ARG A 187 -6.63 -14.73 -1.49
C ARG A 187 -6.16 -14.00 -0.23
N ASP A 188 -5.69 -14.73 0.77
CA ASP A 188 -5.26 -14.18 2.06
C ASP A 188 -3.95 -13.37 1.97
N ASP A 189 -3.27 -13.38 0.81
CA ASP A 189 -2.09 -12.55 0.55
C ASP A 189 -2.45 -11.12 0.08
N TRP A 190 -3.74 -10.82 -0.07
CA TRP A 190 -4.23 -9.51 -0.51
C TRP A 190 -4.68 -8.65 0.66
N ALA A 191 -4.39 -7.36 0.56
CA ALA A 191 -5.07 -6.30 1.29
C ALA A 191 -5.45 -5.13 0.36
N TYR A 192 -6.37 -4.30 0.83
CA TYR A 192 -6.95 -3.21 0.07
C TYR A 192 -7.07 -1.96 0.93
N ILE A 193 -6.78 -0.81 0.35
CA ILE A 193 -7.01 0.51 0.95
C ILE A 193 -7.47 1.45 -0.15
N THR A 194 -8.30 2.44 0.18
CA THR A 194 -8.63 3.47 -0.81
C THR A 194 -7.45 4.42 -1.02
N GLY A 195 -7.36 5.02 -2.21
CA GLY A 195 -6.38 6.05 -2.49
C GLY A 195 -6.56 7.28 -1.60
N ALA A 196 -7.79 7.61 -1.22
CA ALA A 196 -8.09 8.70 -0.30
C ALA A 196 -7.50 8.46 1.10
N GLU A 197 -7.73 7.30 1.69
CA GLU A 197 -7.19 6.93 3.00
C GLU A 197 -5.66 6.86 2.99
N LEU A 198 -5.07 6.22 1.97
CA LEU A 198 -3.62 6.15 1.86
C LEU A 198 -3.00 7.55 1.74
N ARG A 199 -3.58 8.42 0.91
CA ARG A 199 -3.11 9.81 0.75
C ARG A 199 -3.25 10.62 2.04
N LEU A 200 -4.33 10.44 2.80
CA LEU A 200 -4.52 11.09 4.09
C LEU A 200 -3.41 10.68 5.07
N ASN A 201 -3.15 9.37 5.21
CA ASN A 201 -2.07 8.86 6.06
C ASN A 201 -0.70 9.43 5.65
N MET A 202 -0.37 9.37 4.35
CA MET A 202 0.88 9.89 3.83
C MET A 202 1.04 11.40 4.04
N ARG A 203 -0.05 12.16 3.93
CA ARG A 203 -0.04 13.60 4.22
C ARG A 203 0.12 13.90 5.70
N SER A 204 -0.56 13.15 6.57
CA SER A 204 -0.40 13.29 8.02
C SER A 204 1.05 13.04 8.44
N MET A 205 1.69 11.99 7.91
CA MET A 205 3.12 11.73 8.11
C MET A 205 3.99 12.89 7.63
N LEU A 206 3.74 13.40 6.40
CA LEU A 206 4.52 14.50 5.83
C LEU A 206 4.38 15.79 6.64
N GLU A 207 3.17 16.13 7.10
CA GLU A 207 2.93 17.32 7.91
C GLU A 207 3.54 17.20 9.30
N GLU A 208 3.51 16.03 9.92
CA GLU A 208 4.19 15.76 11.19
C GLU A 208 5.71 15.90 11.04
N GLN A 209 6.30 15.38 9.96
CA GLN A 209 7.71 15.60 9.65
C GLN A 209 8.06 17.09 9.48
N LYS A 210 7.24 17.86 8.75
CA LYS A 210 7.43 19.32 8.61
C LYS A 210 7.30 20.05 9.95
N ARG A 211 6.33 19.67 10.79
CA ARG A 211 6.15 20.25 12.13
C ARG A 211 7.34 19.96 13.02
N ALA A 212 7.79 18.70 13.03
CA ALA A 212 8.97 18.28 13.77
C ALA A 212 10.22 19.04 13.34
N HIS A 213 10.40 19.21 12.02
CA HIS A 213 11.48 20.01 11.44
C HIS A 213 11.43 21.47 11.92
N ARG A 214 10.29 22.16 11.77
CA ARG A 214 10.12 23.55 12.24
C ARG A 214 10.32 23.69 13.75
N GLY A 215 9.97 22.66 14.51
CA GLY A 215 10.13 22.61 15.97
C GLY A 215 11.48 22.07 16.43
N ASN A 216 12.42 21.77 15.53
CA ASN A 216 13.72 21.17 15.85
C ASN A 216 13.64 19.93 16.76
N ARG A 217 12.70 19.02 16.48
CA ARG A 217 12.48 17.77 17.22
C ARG A 217 12.48 16.58 16.26
N VAL A 218 12.64 15.38 16.83
CA VAL A 218 12.38 14.14 16.10
C VAL A 218 10.86 14.03 15.84
N TRP A 219 10.48 13.62 14.64
CA TRP A 219 9.07 13.42 14.31
C TRP A 219 8.54 12.14 14.95
N ASN A 220 7.26 12.14 15.33
CA ASN A 220 6.67 11.02 16.06
C ASN A 220 6.34 9.86 15.10
N ARG A 221 7.28 8.93 14.95
CA ARG A 221 7.12 7.76 14.07
C ARG A 221 6.10 6.76 14.58
N GLN A 222 5.97 6.61 15.90
CA GLN A 222 5.12 5.56 16.47
C GLN A 222 3.64 5.87 16.20
N ASP A 223 3.23 7.12 16.37
CA ASP A 223 1.80 7.46 16.29
C ASP A 223 1.32 7.78 14.86
N PHE A 224 2.26 8.01 13.91
CA PHE A 224 1.91 8.50 12.58
C PHE A 224 2.33 7.57 11.43
N ALA A 225 3.32 6.69 11.62
CA ALA A 225 3.96 5.99 10.51
C ALA A 225 3.27 4.68 10.13
N TYR A 226 1.95 4.69 9.98
CA TYR A 226 1.19 3.52 9.52
C TYR A 226 0.02 3.91 8.62
N ALA A 227 -0.51 2.91 7.91
CA ALA A 227 -1.85 2.95 7.33
C ALA A 227 -2.56 1.62 7.62
N LEU A 228 -3.88 1.66 7.70
CA LEU A 228 -4.71 0.48 7.87
C LEU A 228 -5.22 0.01 6.50
N ALA A 229 -5.12 -1.29 6.22
CA ALA A 229 -5.66 -1.88 5.01
C ALA A 229 -6.48 -3.14 5.36
N GLU A 230 -7.55 -3.38 4.61
CA GLU A 230 -8.45 -4.51 4.79
C GLU A 230 -7.94 -5.69 3.97
N LYS A 231 -7.61 -6.80 4.63
CA LYS A 231 -7.27 -8.07 3.98
C LYS A 231 -8.49 -8.62 3.25
N ALA A 232 -8.27 -9.45 2.22
CA ALA A 232 -9.36 -10.04 1.45
C ALA A 232 -10.31 -10.94 2.27
N ASN A 233 -9.86 -11.43 3.41
CA ASN A 233 -10.66 -12.21 4.36
C ASN A 233 -11.43 -11.34 5.38
N GLY A 234 -11.31 -10.00 5.30
CA GLY A 234 -11.95 -9.03 6.19
C GLY A 234 -11.11 -8.59 7.40
N ASP A 235 -9.96 -9.23 7.65
CA ASP A 235 -9.06 -8.84 8.73
C ASP A 235 -8.36 -7.52 8.42
N CYS A 236 -8.04 -6.73 9.44
CA CYS A 236 -7.18 -5.58 9.26
C CYS A 236 -5.70 -5.99 9.24
N VAL A 237 -4.92 -5.25 8.45
CA VAL A 237 -3.46 -5.28 8.48
C VAL A 237 -2.93 -3.87 8.62
N VAL A 238 -1.94 -3.71 9.49
CA VAL A 238 -1.19 -2.46 9.67
C VAL A 238 -0.02 -2.46 8.71
N ILE A 239 -0.03 -1.50 7.79
CA ILE A 239 1.07 -1.22 6.88
C ILE A 239 2.04 -0.26 7.58
N ASP A 240 3.19 -0.77 8.00
CA ASP A 240 4.22 -0.06 8.78
C ASP A 240 5.18 0.72 7.87
N PHE A 241 5.23 2.04 8.06
CA PHE A 241 6.13 2.98 7.37
C PHE A 241 7.26 3.51 8.27
N ARG A 242 7.48 2.98 9.48
CA ARG A 242 8.57 3.45 10.37
C ARG A 242 9.96 3.29 9.76
N ASN A 243 10.11 2.30 8.87
CA ASN A 243 11.34 1.99 8.13
C ASN A 243 11.40 2.62 6.72
N PHE A 244 10.49 3.54 6.39
CA PHE A 244 10.49 4.26 5.11
C PHE A 244 11.48 5.44 5.14
N GLU A 245 12.78 5.15 5.22
CA GLU A 245 13.82 6.19 5.24
C GLU A 245 13.88 7.00 3.94
N GLU A 246 13.32 6.46 2.85
CA GLU A 246 13.35 7.04 1.51
C GLU A 246 12.56 8.35 1.37
N PHE A 247 11.59 8.69 2.23
CA PHE A 247 10.89 10.00 2.17
C PHE A 247 11.04 10.86 3.42
N VAL A 248 11.91 10.49 4.35
CA VAL A 248 12.17 11.31 5.52
C VAL A 248 12.81 12.62 5.06
N ILE A 249 12.20 13.77 5.38
CA ILE A 249 12.81 15.09 5.14
C ILE A 249 14.13 15.13 5.91
N ARG A 250 15.27 15.19 5.22
CA ARG A 250 16.59 15.19 5.86
C ARG A 250 16.96 16.62 6.25
N LEU A 251 17.78 16.74 7.29
CA LEU A 251 18.37 18.02 7.67
C LEU A 251 19.51 18.32 6.68
N PRO A 252 19.73 19.58 6.25
CA PRO A 252 21.07 19.97 5.82
C PRO A 252 22.04 19.74 7.00
N PRO A 253 23.28 19.29 6.76
CA PRO A 253 24.25 19.07 7.82
C PRO A 253 24.37 20.34 8.67
N ALA A 254 24.56 20.17 9.99
CA ALA A 254 24.60 21.25 10.98
C ALA A 254 25.76 22.27 10.81
N SER A 255 26.40 22.32 9.65
CA SER A 255 27.52 23.19 9.33
C SER A 255 27.11 24.38 8.46
N PHE A 256 26.07 25.12 8.84
CA PHE A 256 25.86 26.52 8.44
C PHE A 256 24.98 27.21 9.50
N ARG A 257 25.56 27.41 10.69
CA ARG A 257 25.15 28.44 11.65
C ARG A 257 26.38 29.19 12.10
#